data_AF-A0A1M6ZH09-F1
#
_entry.id   AF-A0A1M6ZH09-F1
#
_cell.length_a   1.000
_cell.length_b   1.000
_cell.length_c   1.000
_cell.angle_alpha   90.00
_cell.angle_beta   90.00
_cell.angle_gamma   90.00
#
_symmetry.space_group_name_H-M   'P 1'
#
loop_
_entity.id
_entity.type
_entity.pdbx_description
1 polymer ?
#
loop_
_entity_poly.entity_id
_entity_poly.type
_entity_poly.pdbx_seq_one_letter_code
_entity_poly.pdbx_strand_id
1 'polypeptide(L)'
;MTYNLLVTESLSDGAVAAALAECFRVAIRDVDVADENADQDARNWDAPVLCGTHAVRGDVRTSLDVYAQDSVQPQPSEAELAAALARVLGRSVLYPAESIRPSAYWLAAADGTVTRARLLDPDEETPAYRVDAVESPVADLPNAQVIRLPEIVHDQEKPTPVSDRFATSLNALGTGRTDESGSLYWMAAANLGAWEQLVQTMTDHWAPAGWYPADLYAQNLIARDELEDLQQQLPQQAAELLEAAVDLVDREFIKLTVPDPAWYLDLRTQGLDVPDPHDAAWWWDRRPDPLPW
;
A
#
# COMPACT_ATOMS: atom_id res chain seq x y z
N MET A 1 17.00 -14.20 -10.18
CA MET A 1 16.03 -13.21 -9.66
C MET A 1 15.17 -12.68 -10.79
N THR A 2 13.88 -12.45 -10.53
CA THR A 2 12.94 -11.89 -11.50
C THR A 2 12.56 -10.47 -11.11
N TYR A 3 12.37 -9.61 -12.09
CA TYR A 3 11.97 -8.21 -11.92
C TYR A 3 10.84 -7.89 -12.90
N ASN A 4 9.83 -7.16 -12.43
CA ASN A 4 8.70 -6.71 -13.24
C ASN A 4 8.72 -5.18 -13.27
N LEU A 5 9.10 -4.59 -14.40
CA LEU A 5 9.32 -3.15 -14.52
C LEU A 5 8.42 -2.55 -15.60
N LEU A 6 7.91 -1.36 -15.35
CA LEU A 6 7.05 -0.62 -16.28
C LEU A 6 7.73 0.69 -16.65
N VAL A 7 7.89 0.97 -17.94
CA VAL A 7 8.59 2.17 -18.45
C VAL A 7 7.63 3.11 -19.17
N THR A 8 7.76 4.40 -18.92
CA THR A 8 6.92 5.47 -19.51
C THR A 8 7.19 5.76 -20.99
N GLU A 9 8.16 5.08 -21.61
CA GLU A 9 8.62 5.30 -22.99
C GLU A 9 8.57 3.99 -23.78
N SER A 10 8.24 4.07 -25.06
CA SER A 10 8.33 2.93 -25.97
C SER A 10 9.80 2.62 -26.26
N LEU A 11 10.26 1.45 -25.85
CA LEU A 11 11.65 1.03 -26.05
C LEU A 11 11.79 0.05 -27.21
N SER A 12 12.95 0.10 -27.88
CA SER A 12 13.36 -0.98 -28.78
C SER A 12 14.17 -2.03 -28.01
N ASP A 13 14.14 -3.28 -28.48
CA ASP A 13 14.88 -4.38 -27.83
C ASP A 13 16.38 -4.07 -27.69
N GLY A 14 16.98 -3.41 -28.68
CA GLY A 14 18.38 -2.98 -28.61
C GLY A 14 18.66 -1.94 -27.53
N ALA A 15 17.71 -1.03 -27.26
CA ALA A 15 17.83 -0.06 -26.18
C ALA A 15 17.70 -0.73 -24.81
N VAL A 16 16.75 -1.67 -24.68
CA VAL A 16 16.58 -2.48 -23.46
C VAL A 16 17.84 -3.31 -23.19
N ALA A 17 18.36 -4.01 -24.21
CA ALA A 17 19.55 -4.85 -24.07
C ALA A 17 20.77 -4.05 -23.61
N ALA A 18 21.00 -2.88 -24.22
CA ALA A 18 22.09 -1.99 -23.82
C ALA A 18 21.93 -1.49 -22.38
N ALA A 19 20.72 -1.09 -21.99
CA ALA A 19 20.47 -0.56 -20.66
C ALA A 19 20.59 -1.64 -19.57
N LEU A 20 20.07 -2.85 -19.81
CA LEU A 20 20.22 -3.97 -18.89
C LEU A 20 21.67 -4.43 -18.77
N ALA A 21 22.41 -4.47 -19.89
CA ALA A 21 23.84 -4.80 -19.87
C ALA A 21 24.63 -3.84 -18.98
N GLU A 22 24.33 -2.54 -19.06
CA GLU A 22 24.93 -1.53 -18.19
C GLU A 22 24.53 -1.72 -16.71
N CYS A 23 23.24 -1.93 -16.42
CA CYS A 23 22.73 -2.09 -15.06
C CYS A 23 23.31 -3.33 -14.36
N PHE A 24 23.38 -4.46 -15.07
CA PHE A 24 23.93 -5.73 -14.56
C PHE A 24 25.45 -5.85 -14.73
N ARG A 25 26.10 -4.88 -15.40
CA ARG A 25 27.54 -4.86 -15.70
C ARG A 25 28.02 -6.11 -16.45
N VAL A 26 27.21 -6.57 -17.40
CA VAL A 26 27.51 -7.71 -18.29
C VAL A 26 27.77 -7.21 -19.71
N ALA A 27 28.30 -8.05 -20.60
CA ALA A 27 28.43 -7.66 -21.99
C ALA A 27 27.04 -7.67 -22.67
N ILE A 28 26.81 -6.78 -23.63
CA ILE A 28 25.52 -6.71 -24.34
C ILE A 28 25.11 -8.04 -25.02
N ARG A 29 26.09 -8.83 -25.45
CA ARG A 29 25.87 -10.18 -26.03
C ARG A 29 25.38 -11.23 -25.02
N ASP A 30 25.52 -10.92 -23.73
CA ASP A 30 25.10 -11.76 -22.60
C ASP A 30 23.70 -11.35 -22.10
N VAL A 31 23.01 -10.47 -22.85
CA VAL A 31 21.62 -10.07 -22.61
C VAL A 31 20.79 -10.46 -23.83
N ASP A 32 19.76 -11.27 -23.62
CA ASP A 32 18.75 -11.61 -24.64
C ASP A 32 17.46 -10.86 -24.34
N VAL A 33 16.97 -10.11 -25.33
CA VAL A 33 15.72 -9.36 -25.24
C VAL A 33 14.86 -9.75 -26.42
N ALA A 34 13.59 -10.08 -26.16
CA ALA A 34 12.64 -10.41 -27.20
C ALA A 34 11.22 -10.04 -26.77
N ASP A 35 10.43 -9.59 -27.73
CA ASP A 35 8.99 -9.41 -27.57
C ASP A 35 8.21 -10.72 -27.81
N GLU A 36 6.90 -10.65 -27.65
CA GLU A 36 5.98 -11.78 -27.88
C GLU A 36 5.90 -12.24 -29.34
N ASN A 37 6.30 -11.39 -30.29
CA ASN A 37 6.25 -11.67 -31.73
C ASN A 37 7.58 -12.22 -32.28
N ALA A 38 8.64 -12.19 -31.47
CA ALA A 38 9.94 -12.72 -31.81
C ALA A 38 9.92 -14.25 -31.97
N ASP A 39 10.82 -14.76 -32.82
CA ASP A 39 11.05 -16.19 -32.97
C ASP A 39 11.67 -16.77 -31.70
N GLN A 40 10.84 -17.45 -30.90
CA GLN A 40 11.25 -18.01 -29.61
C GLN A 40 12.30 -19.12 -29.74
N ASP A 41 12.38 -19.79 -30.89
CA ASP A 41 13.39 -20.83 -31.15
C ASP A 41 14.77 -20.21 -31.45
N ALA A 42 14.81 -18.94 -31.85
CA ALA A 42 16.04 -18.21 -32.15
C ALA A 42 16.65 -17.48 -30.94
N ARG A 43 15.95 -17.47 -29.79
CA ARG A 43 16.38 -16.78 -28.57
C ARG A 43 17.59 -17.45 -27.93
N ASN A 44 18.47 -16.65 -27.34
CA ASN A 44 19.56 -17.13 -26.52
C ASN A 44 19.10 -17.38 -25.09
N TRP A 45 18.40 -18.51 -24.87
CA TRP A 45 17.92 -18.91 -23.54
C TRP A 45 19.03 -19.13 -22.50
N ASP A 46 20.28 -19.31 -22.95
CA ASP A 46 21.45 -19.44 -22.09
C ASP A 46 22.06 -18.08 -21.68
N ALA A 47 21.52 -16.96 -22.17
CA ALA A 47 22.01 -15.64 -21.80
C ALA A 47 21.87 -15.40 -20.28
N PRO A 48 22.91 -14.86 -19.62
CA PRO A 48 22.87 -14.55 -18.19
C PRO A 48 21.70 -13.63 -17.78
N VAL A 49 21.27 -12.73 -18.66
CA VAL A 49 20.09 -11.89 -18.46
C VAL A 49 19.12 -12.08 -19.62
N LEU A 50 17.87 -12.44 -19.31
CA LEU A 50 16.76 -12.55 -20.24
C LEU A 50 15.76 -11.42 -19.97
N CYS A 51 15.16 -10.87 -21.01
CA CYS A 51 14.06 -9.91 -20.88
C CYS A 51 12.95 -10.23 -21.88
N GLY A 52 11.72 -10.32 -21.38
CA GLY A 52 10.52 -10.18 -22.20
C GLY A 52 10.14 -8.71 -22.32
N THR A 53 9.78 -8.24 -23.51
CA THR A 53 9.26 -6.88 -23.74
C THR A 53 7.82 -6.95 -24.22
N HIS A 54 6.93 -6.16 -23.59
CA HIS A 54 5.54 -6.04 -24.00
C HIS A 54 5.17 -4.58 -24.23
N ALA A 55 4.64 -4.26 -25.41
CA ALA A 55 4.14 -2.94 -25.70
C ALA A 55 2.77 -2.74 -25.04
N VAL A 56 2.63 -1.69 -24.24
CA VAL A 56 1.40 -1.37 -23.49
C VAL A 56 0.91 0.04 -23.81
N ARG A 57 -0.32 0.36 -23.41
CA ARG A 57 -0.94 1.67 -23.70
C ARG A 57 -1.01 2.52 -22.43
N GLY A 58 -1.16 3.84 -22.61
CA GLY A 58 -1.35 4.80 -21.54
C GLY A 58 -0.10 5.64 -21.26
N ASP A 59 0.17 5.95 -19.99
CA ASP A 59 1.36 6.67 -19.55
C ASP A 59 2.57 5.73 -19.49
N VAL A 60 2.34 4.44 -19.21
CA VAL A 60 3.32 3.37 -19.43
C VAL A 60 3.23 2.92 -20.89
N ARG A 61 4.39 2.62 -21.48
CA ARG A 61 4.52 2.26 -22.90
C ARG A 61 5.21 0.92 -23.12
N THR A 62 6.01 0.47 -22.17
CA THR A 62 6.71 -0.81 -22.23
C THR A 62 6.69 -1.49 -20.87
N SER A 63 6.24 -2.75 -20.82
CA SER A 63 6.42 -3.65 -19.69
C SER A 63 7.63 -4.55 -19.94
N LEU A 64 8.42 -4.79 -18.89
CA LEU A 64 9.65 -5.57 -18.93
C LEU A 64 9.58 -6.68 -17.89
N ASP A 65 9.72 -7.92 -18.35
CA ASP A 65 9.85 -9.11 -17.50
C ASP A 65 11.31 -9.56 -17.55
N VAL A 66 12.10 -9.14 -16.57
CA VAL A 66 13.54 -9.37 -16.55
C VAL A 66 13.85 -10.56 -15.66
N TYR A 67 14.65 -11.49 -16.18
CA TYR A 67 15.17 -12.63 -15.44
C TYR A 67 16.70 -12.62 -15.48
N ALA A 68 17.32 -12.48 -14.30
CA ALA A 68 18.77 -12.60 -14.13
C ALA A 68 19.10 -13.97 -13.54
N GLN A 69 19.96 -14.73 -14.21
CA GLN A 69 20.49 -16.00 -13.71
C GLN A 69 21.37 -15.79 -12.48
N ASP A 70 21.42 -16.78 -11.59
CA ASP A 70 22.20 -16.75 -10.33
C ASP A 70 23.72 -16.50 -10.53
N SER A 71 24.21 -16.79 -11.74
CA SER A 71 25.60 -16.55 -12.16
C SER A 71 25.95 -15.06 -12.31
N VAL A 72 24.95 -14.19 -12.51
CA VAL A 72 25.13 -12.73 -12.57
C VAL A 72 25.28 -12.20 -11.16
N GLN A 73 26.44 -11.61 -10.84
CA GLN A 73 26.71 -11.04 -9.52
C GLN A 73 27.46 -9.70 -9.62
N PRO A 74 27.09 -8.68 -8.83
CA PRO A 74 25.97 -8.67 -7.88
C PRO A 74 24.61 -8.55 -8.57
N GLN A 75 23.56 -9.14 -7.98
CA GLN A 75 22.17 -8.89 -8.40
C GLN A 75 21.61 -7.70 -7.61
N PRO A 76 21.18 -6.62 -8.29
CA PRO A 76 20.50 -5.52 -7.63
C PRO A 76 19.14 -5.96 -7.07
N SER A 77 18.66 -5.29 -6.04
CA SER A 77 17.23 -5.32 -5.70
C SER A 77 16.39 -4.71 -6.83
N GLU A 78 15.09 -4.97 -6.85
CA GLU A 78 14.20 -4.40 -7.87
C GLU A 78 14.18 -2.86 -7.85
N ALA A 79 14.23 -2.25 -6.66
CA ALA A 79 14.36 -0.81 -6.51
C ALA A 79 15.69 -0.27 -7.07
N GLU A 80 16.80 -0.96 -6.83
CA GLU A 80 18.11 -0.58 -7.36
C GLU A 80 18.17 -0.70 -8.89
N LEU A 81 17.57 -1.77 -9.44
CA LEU A 81 17.47 -1.97 -10.89
C LEU A 81 16.59 -0.90 -11.53
N ALA A 82 15.41 -0.62 -10.98
CA ALA A 82 14.50 0.41 -11.48
C ALA A 82 15.18 1.80 -11.50
N ALA A 83 15.86 2.17 -10.41
CA ALA A 83 16.58 3.43 -10.32
C ALA A 83 17.78 3.52 -11.28
N ALA A 84 18.51 2.43 -11.49
CA ALA A 84 19.59 2.38 -12.47
C ALA A 84 19.04 2.51 -13.90
N LEU A 85 18.00 1.75 -14.22
CA LEU A 85 17.35 1.72 -15.53
C LEU A 85 16.75 3.09 -15.88
N ALA A 86 16.08 3.73 -14.92
CA ALA A 86 15.51 5.07 -15.09
C ALA A 86 16.57 6.11 -15.49
N ARG A 87 17.74 6.03 -14.84
CA ARG A 87 18.88 6.92 -15.13
C ARG A 87 19.48 6.66 -16.51
N VAL A 88 19.67 5.39 -16.87
CA VAL A 88 20.28 5.01 -18.17
C VAL A 88 19.36 5.37 -19.33
N LEU A 89 18.05 5.14 -19.17
CA LEU A 89 17.06 5.45 -20.21
C LEU A 89 16.65 6.92 -20.24
N GLY A 90 16.87 7.67 -19.16
CA GLY A 90 16.37 9.04 -19.03
C GLY A 90 14.84 9.12 -18.93
N ARG A 91 14.23 8.10 -18.32
CA ARG A 91 12.77 7.90 -18.22
C ARG A 91 12.37 7.33 -16.87
N SER A 92 11.11 7.52 -16.48
CA SER A 92 10.59 6.93 -15.26
C SER A 92 10.33 5.44 -15.43
N VAL A 93 10.68 4.70 -14.39
CA VAL A 93 10.49 3.25 -14.29
C VAL A 93 9.69 2.97 -13.03
N LEU A 94 8.55 2.31 -13.19
CA LEU A 94 7.73 1.83 -12.08
C LEU A 94 8.09 0.39 -11.76
N TYR A 95 7.98 0.04 -10.49
CA TYR A 95 8.14 -1.31 -9.98
C TYR A 95 7.13 -1.59 -8.86
N PRO A 96 6.72 -2.85 -8.68
CA PRO A 96 5.74 -3.22 -7.66
C PRO A 96 6.16 -2.76 -6.27
N ALA A 97 5.20 -2.28 -5.49
CA ALA A 97 5.39 -2.25 -4.05
C ALA A 97 5.23 -3.66 -3.48
N GLU A 98 5.94 -3.93 -2.38
CA GLU A 98 5.82 -5.21 -1.66
C GLU A 98 4.42 -5.46 -1.04
N SER A 99 3.49 -4.49 -1.14
CA SER A 99 2.13 -4.55 -0.59
C SER A 99 1.09 -5.13 -1.56
N ILE A 100 0.03 -5.72 -1.00
CA ILE A 100 -0.99 -6.54 -1.69
C ILE A 100 -1.84 -5.75 -2.70
N ARG A 101 -1.94 -4.41 -2.62
CA ARG A 101 -2.74 -3.65 -3.59
C ARG A 101 -1.99 -3.41 -4.91
N PRO A 102 -2.57 -3.85 -6.06
CA PRO A 102 -1.97 -3.69 -7.38
C PRO A 102 -1.96 -2.25 -7.88
N SER A 103 -2.50 -1.27 -7.16
CA SER A 103 -2.54 0.12 -7.62
C SER A 103 -1.40 0.99 -7.11
N ALA A 104 -0.67 0.61 -6.05
CA ALA A 104 0.38 1.45 -5.45
C ALA A 104 1.77 0.98 -5.89
N TYR A 105 2.31 1.58 -6.95
CA TYR A 105 3.65 1.31 -7.44
C TYR A 105 4.67 2.25 -6.79
N TRP A 106 5.93 1.82 -6.77
CA TRP A 106 7.04 2.75 -6.68
C TRP A 106 7.42 3.24 -8.08
N LEU A 107 7.91 4.47 -8.17
CA LEU A 107 8.39 5.09 -9.39
C LEU A 107 9.77 5.67 -9.13
N ALA A 108 10.76 5.26 -9.93
CA ALA A 108 12.08 5.85 -9.97
C ALA A 108 12.21 6.72 -11.23
N ALA A 109 12.58 7.99 -11.05
CA ALA A 109 12.78 8.94 -12.13
C ALA A 109 14.28 9.08 -12.47
N ALA A 110 14.55 9.58 -13.68
CA ALA A 110 15.92 9.74 -14.19
C ALA A 110 16.79 10.71 -13.37
N ASP A 111 16.18 11.66 -12.67
CA ASP A 111 16.88 12.63 -11.81
C ASP A 111 17.24 12.06 -10.42
N GLY A 112 16.89 10.79 -10.16
CA GLY A 112 17.11 10.11 -8.89
C GLY A 112 15.95 10.23 -7.90
N THR A 113 14.86 10.93 -8.26
CA THR A 113 13.64 10.94 -7.45
C THR A 113 13.05 9.55 -7.38
N VAL A 114 12.70 9.11 -6.18
CA VAL A 114 11.90 7.89 -5.95
C VAL A 114 10.64 8.30 -5.21
N THR A 115 9.49 7.98 -5.78
CA THR A 115 8.18 8.36 -5.23
C THR A 115 7.16 7.26 -5.42
N ARG A 116 6.02 7.38 -4.72
CA ARG A 116 4.88 6.48 -4.90
C ARG A 116 4.02 6.97 -6.04
N ALA A 117 3.46 6.03 -6.80
CA ALA A 117 2.60 6.29 -7.93
C ALA A 117 1.36 5.40 -7.87
N ARG A 118 0.19 5.98 -8.14
CA ARG A 118 -1.04 5.21 -8.36
C ARG A 118 -1.12 4.83 -9.82
N LEU A 119 -1.09 3.52 -10.08
CA LEU A 119 -1.27 2.94 -11.40
C LEU A 119 -2.69 2.42 -11.51
N LEU A 120 -3.41 2.91 -12.50
CA LEU A 120 -4.72 2.41 -12.88
C LEU A 120 -4.57 1.49 -14.08
N ASP A 121 -5.11 0.28 -13.99
CA ASP A 121 -5.29 -0.62 -15.12
C ASP A 121 -6.78 -0.69 -15.47
N PRO A 122 -7.26 0.15 -16.41
CA PRO A 122 -8.68 0.28 -16.68
C PRO A 122 -9.25 -0.84 -17.57
N ASP A 123 -8.43 -1.73 -18.15
CA ASP A 123 -8.88 -2.72 -19.13
C ASP A 123 -8.03 -4.01 -19.11
N GLU A 124 -8.61 -5.12 -18.64
CA GLU A 124 -7.98 -6.46 -18.60
C GLU A 124 -7.76 -7.06 -20.00
N GLU A 125 -8.52 -6.64 -21.03
CA GLU A 125 -8.36 -7.15 -22.40
C GLU A 125 -7.25 -6.41 -23.17
N THR A 126 -7.03 -5.12 -22.87
CA THR A 126 -5.88 -4.35 -23.40
C THR A 126 -5.24 -3.47 -22.32
N PRO A 127 -4.10 -3.86 -21.72
CA PRO A 127 -3.52 -3.16 -20.59
C PRO A 127 -3.19 -1.70 -20.97
N ALA A 128 -3.91 -0.78 -20.31
CA ALA A 128 -3.89 0.65 -20.58
C ALA A 128 -3.51 1.42 -19.31
N TYR A 129 -2.30 1.17 -18.84
CA TYR A 129 -1.73 1.74 -17.63
C TYR A 129 -1.69 3.27 -17.63
N ARG A 130 -2.49 3.87 -16.76
CA ARG A 130 -2.51 5.31 -16.52
C ARG A 130 -1.97 5.61 -15.13
N VAL A 131 -1.04 6.57 -15.03
CA VAL A 131 -0.58 7.09 -13.75
C VAL A 131 -1.40 8.33 -13.43
N ASP A 132 -2.40 8.20 -12.55
CA ASP A 132 -3.30 9.31 -12.22
C ASP A 132 -2.75 10.19 -11.09
N ALA A 133 -1.93 9.64 -10.18
CA ALA A 133 -1.38 10.36 -9.05
C ALA A 133 0.03 9.89 -8.63
N VAL A 134 0.81 10.81 -8.07
CA VAL A 134 2.15 10.60 -7.51
C VAL A 134 2.34 11.41 -6.23
N GLU A 135 3.19 10.95 -5.31
CA GLU A 135 3.46 11.69 -4.05
C GLU A 135 4.50 12.80 -4.20
N SER A 136 5.25 12.83 -5.31
CA SER A 136 6.21 13.89 -5.64
C SER A 136 6.18 14.17 -7.14
N PRO A 137 6.41 15.43 -7.58
CA PRO A 137 6.38 15.77 -9.00
C PRO A 137 7.39 14.95 -9.80
N VAL A 138 6.96 14.47 -10.97
CA VAL A 138 7.80 13.71 -11.90
C VAL A 138 7.72 14.35 -13.29
N ALA A 139 8.87 14.65 -13.91
CA ALA A 139 8.93 15.47 -15.11
C ALA A 139 8.26 14.83 -16.35
N ASP A 140 8.30 13.50 -16.48
CA ASP A 140 7.70 12.76 -17.60
C ASP A 140 6.24 12.36 -17.38
N LEU A 141 5.67 12.71 -16.22
CA LEU A 141 4.26 12.51 -15.88
C LEU A 141 3.58 13.84 -15.50
N PRO A 142 3.53 14.84 -16.40
CA PRO A 142 3.02 16.18 -16.09
C PRO A 142 1.52 16.22 -15.78
N ASN A 143 0.77 15.17 -16.14
CA ASN A 143 -0.67 15.08 -15.91
C ASN A 143 -1.03 14.33 -14.62
N ALA A 144 -0.06 13.70 -13.95
CA ALA A 144 -0.30 13.01 -12.69
C ALA A 144 -0.53 14.04 -11.59
N GLN A 145 -1.56 13.81 -10.77
CA GLN A 145 -1.86 14.65 -9.62
C GLN A 145 -0.79 14.44 -8.55
N VAL A 146 -0.24 15.54 -8.02
CA VAL A 146 0.70 15.46 -6.90
C VAL A 146 -0.08 15.50 -5.60
N ILE A 147 -0.36 14.33 -5.04
CA ILE A 147 -1.14 14.15 -3.81
C ILE A 147 -0.51 13.04 -2.95
N ARG A 148 -0.73 13.09 -1.64
CA ARG A 148 -0.46 11.93 -0.78
C ARG A 148 -1.48 10.85 -1.08
N LEU A 149 -1.05 9.60 -1.16
CA LEU A 149 -1.88 8.48 -1.62
C LEU A 149 -2.49 7.75 -0.41
N PRO A 150 -3.79 7.93 -0.08
CA PRO A 150 -4.39 7.37 1.13
C PRO A 150 -4.32 5.85 1.20
N GLU A 151 -4.37 5.17 0.06
CA GLU A 151 -4.27 3.71 -0.04
C GLU A 151 -2.98 3.15 0.57
N ILE A 152 -1.89 3.93 0.56
CA ILE A 152 -0.61 3.52 1.15
C ILE A 152 -0.74 3.42 2.66
N VAL A 153 -1.51 4.31 3.29
CA VAL A 153 -1.75 4.26 4.73
C VAL A 153 -2.74 3.15 5.06
N HIS A 154 -3.77 2.97 4.24
CA HIS A 154 -4.73 1.88 4.41
C HIS A 154 -4.09 0.48 4.31
N ASP A 155 -3.04 0.29 3.51
CA ASP A 155 -2.33 -1.01 3.37
C ASP A 155 -1.25 -1.26 4.42
N GLN A 156 -0.99 -0.30 5.32
CA GLN A 156 0.03 -0.49 6.35
C GLN A 156 -0.46 -1.46 7.40
N GLU A 157 -0.02 -2.71 7.29
CA GLU A 157 -0.19 -3.69 8.36
C GLU A 157 0.60 -3.27 9.58
N LYS A 158 -0.08 -3.17 10.73
CA LYS A 158 0.57 -3.07 12.03
C LYS A 158 0.15 -4.26 12.89
N PRO A 159 1.03 -4.76 13.76
CA PRO A 159 0.65 -5.77 14.73
C PRO A 159 -0.50 -5.27 15.62
N THR A 160 -1.53 -6.09 15.78
CA THR A 160 -2.68 -5.83 16.65
C THR A 160 -2.77 -6.87 17.77
N PRO A 161 -1.79 -6.88 18.72
CA PRO A 161 -1.70 -7.94 19.73
C PRO A 161 -2.88 -7.99 20.70
N VAL A 162 -3.61 -6.90 20.93
CA VAL A 162 -4.83 -6.91 21.76
C VAL A 162 -5.96 -7.62 21.01
N SER A 163 -6.18 -7.27 19.74
CA SER A 163 -7.16 -7.93 18.87
C SER A 163 -6.83 -9.42 18.65
N ASP A 164 -5.55 -9.75 18.42
CA ASP A 164 -5.10 -11.13 18.24
C ASP A 164 -5.39 -12.00 19.49
N ARG A 165 -5.15 -11.44 20.67
CA ARG A 165 -5.45 -12.11 21.95
C ARG A 165 -6.96 -12.28 22.13
N PHE A 166 -7.74 -11.25 21.82
CA PHE A 166 -9.19 -11.31 21.88
C PHE A 166 -9.73 -12.43 20.97
N ALA A 167 -9.31 -12.48 19.71
CA ALA A 167 -9.69 -13.53 18.77
C ALA A 167 -9.27 -14.93 19.27
N THR A 168 -8.06 -15.05 19.82
CA THR A 168 -7.58 -16.30 20.42
C THR A 168 -8.46 -16.75 21.59
N SER A 169 -8.85 -15.82 22.47
CA SER A 169 -9.71 -16.09 23.62
C SER A 169 -11.13 -16.51 23.20
N LEU A 170 -11.71 -15.86 22.19
CA LEU A 170 -13.02 -16.27 21.63
C LEU A 170 -12.98 -17.69 21.08
N ASN A 171 -11.94 -18.03 20.31
CA ASN A 171 -11.78 -19.37 19.76
C ASN A 171 -11.63 -20.43 20.87
N ALA A 172 -10.93 -20.10 21.97
CA ALA A 172 -10.78 -21.00 23.11
C ALA A 172 -12.09 -21.23 23.90
N LEU A 173 -13.00 -20.26 23.92
CA LEU A 173 -14.32 -20.41 24.55
C LEU A 173 -15.29 -21.25 23.72
N GLY A 174 -14.98 -21.52 22.45
CA GLY A 174 -15.89 -22.24 21.54
C GLY A 174 -17.18 -21.48 21.22
N THR A 175 -17.20 -20.16 21.46
CA THR A 175 -18.41 -19.33 21.39
C THR A 175 -18.80 -18.91 19.97
N GLY A 176 -18.01 -19.25 18.97
CA GLY A 176 -18.21 -18.90 17.56
C GLY A 176 -16.85 -18.71 16.91
N ARG A 177 -16.75 -18.89 15.60
CA ARG A 177 -15.47 -18.79 14.91
C ARG A 177 -15.31 -17.38 14.36
N THR A 178 -14.15 -16.77 14.60
CA THR A 178 -13.78 -15.49 13.98
C THR A 178 -13.40 -15.63 12.50
N ASP A 179 -13.56 -16.81 11.89
CA ASP A 179 -13.24 -17.06 10.49
C ASP A 179 -14.46 -16.96 9.55
N GLU A 180 -15.67 -16.88 10.12
CA GLU A 180 -16.89 -16.67 9.34
C GLU A 180 -17.13 -15.16 9.16
N SER A 181 -16.76 -14.66 7.98
CA SER A 181 -16.95 -13.27 7.60
C SER A 181 -18.41 -12.83 7.77
N GLY A 182 -18.62 -11.66 8.39
CA GLY A 182 -19.94 -11.12 8.68
C GLY A 182 -20.62 -11.67 9.94
N SER A 183 -20.00 -12.61 10.67
CA SER A 183 -20.47 -13.00 12.01
C SER A 183 -20.19 -11.90 13.05
N LEU A 184 -20.95 -11.86 14.14
CA LEU A 184 -20.75 -10.91 15.24
C LEU A 184 -19.32 -10.97 15.82
N TYR A 185 -18.74 -12.17 15.91
CA TYR A 185 -17.38 -12.37 16.42
C TYR A 185 -16.32 -11.87 15.44
N TRP A 186 -16.54 -12.10 14.14
CA TRP A 186 -15.65 -11.56 13.10
C TRP A 186 -15.71 -10.03 13.08
N MET A 187 -16.90 -9.43 13.15
CA MET A 187 -17.07 -7.97 13.20
C MET A 187 -16.40 -7.36 14.44
N ALA A 188 -16.59 -7.97 15.62
CA ALA A 188 -15.94 -7.50 16.85
C ALA A 188 -14.41 -7.54 16.76
N ALA A 189 -13.84 -8.64 16.21
CA ALA A 189 -12.39 -8.75 16.04
C ALA A 189 -11.85 -7.78 14.98
N ALA A 190 -12.57 -7.60 13.86
CA ALA A 190 -12.19 -6.67 12.80
C ALA A 190 -12.19 -5.22 13.28
N ASN A 191 -13.26 -4.79 13.95
CA ASN A 191 -13.38 -3.41 14.46
C ASN A 191 -12.40 -3.12 15.60
N LEU A 192 -12.15 -4.10 16.48
CA LEU A 192 -11.10 -3.99 17.49
C LEU A 192 -9.71 -3.90 16.87
N GLY A 193 -9.46 -4.65 15.79
CA GLY A 193 -8.21 -4.58 15.01
C GLY A 193 -8.01 -3.20 14.39
N ALA A 194 -9.04 -2.66 13.74
CA ALA A 194 -9.01 -1.31 13.15
C ALA A 194 -8.73 -0.23 14.22
N TRP A 195 -9.41 -0.34 15.37
CA TRP A 195 -9.22 0.58 16.50
C TRP A 195 -7.79 0.50 17.07
N GLU A 196 -7.28 -0.71 17.31
CA GLU A 196 -5.92 -0.91 17.80
C GLU A 196 -4.88 -0.42 16.78
N GLN A 197 -5.08 -0.69 15.49
CA GLN A 197 -4.17 -0.28 14.42
C GLN A 197 -4.04 1.25 14.36
N LEU A 198 -5.13 1.99 14.53
CA LEU A 198 -5.07 3.45 14.66
C LEU A 198 -4.19 3.86 15.84
N VAL A 199 -4.42 3.30 17.02
CA VAL A 199 -3.64 3.62 18.24
C VAL A 199 -2.17 3.25 18.11
N GLN A 200 -1.84 2.12 17.48
CA GLN A 200 -0.44 1.76 17.18
C GLN A 200 0.17 2.73 16.17
N THR A 201 -0.59 3.18 15.18
CA THR A 201 -0.12 4.18 14.21
C THR A 201 0.18 5.51 14.89
N MET A 202 -0.67 5.94 15.82
CA MET A 202 -0.43 7.11 16.68
C MET A 202 0.81 6.96 17.55
N THR A 203 0.98 5.79 18.19
CA THR A 203 2.12 5.48 19.06
C THR A 203 3.46 5.60 18.32
N ASP A 204 3.48 5.17 17.06
CA ASP A 204 4.65 5.26 16.18
C ASP A 204 4.79 6.64 15.51
N HIS A 205 4.10 7.67 16.01
CA HIS A 205 4.13 9.02 15.44
C HIS A 205 3.79 9.03 13.94
N TRP A 206 2.79 8.22 13.56
CA TRP A 206 2.30 8.07 12.20
C TRP A 206 3.27 7.39 11.22
N ALA A 207 4.37 6.81 11.72
CA ALA A 207 5.31 6.07 10.88
C ALA A 207 4.66 4.78 10.30
N PRO A 208 5.10 4.34 9.11
CA PRO A 208 6.17 4.91 8.27
C PRO A 208 5.76 6.11 7.41
N ALA A 209 4.46 6.34 7.17
CA ALA A 209 4.02 7.41 6.28
C ALA A 209 4.28 8.82 6.83
N GLY A 210 4.30 8.98 8.15
CA GLY A 210 4.37 10.28 8.82
C GLY A 210 3.08 11.11 8.66
N TRP A 211 1.99 10.47 8.21
CA TRP A 211 0.69 11.09 8.00
C TRP A 211 -0.43 10.04 8.06
N TYR A 212 -1.68 10.49 8.20
CA TYR A 212 -2.85 9.62 8.27
C TYR A 212 -4.05 10.30 7.60
N PRO A 213 -4.80 9.62 6.72
CA PRO A 213 -5.99 10.20 6.10
C PRO A 213 -7.09 10.51 7.13
N ALA A 214 -7.70 11.70 7.03
CA ALA A 214 -8.75 12.12 7.96
C ALA A 214 -10.02 11.25 7.86
N ASP A 215 -10.34 10.77 6.65
CA ASP A 215 -11.43 9.84 6.39
C ASP A 215 -11.18 8.47 7.02
N LEU A 216 -9.96 7.94 6.92
CA LEU A 216 -9.57 6.71 7.59
C LEU A 216 -9.58 6.87 9.11
N TYR A 217 -9.18 8.04 9.63
CA TYR A 217 -9.29 8.35 11.06
C TYR A 217 -10.75 8.29 11.53
N ALA A 218 -11.66 8.95 10.81
CA ALA A 218 -13.09 8.93 11.11
C ALA A 218 -13.68 7.51 11.01
N GLN A 219 -13.31 6.73 9.99
CA GLN A 219 -13.74 5.33 9.84
C GLN A 219 -13.35 4.48 11.07
N ASN A 220 -12.15 4.67 11.61
CA ASN A 220 -11.74 3.93 12.81
C ASN A 220 -12.48 4.37 14.09
N LEU A 221 -12.92 5.62 14.16
CA LEU A 221 -13.79 6.07 15.26
C LEU A 221 -15.21 5.51 15.13
N ILE A 222 -15.74 5.40 13.90
CA ILE A 222 -16.99 4.70 13.62
C ILE A 222 -16.87 3.22 14.00
N ALA A 223 -15.76 2.56 13.65
CA ALA A 223 -15.50 1.19 14.07
C ALA A 223 -15.52 1.05 15.61
N ARG A 224 -15.08 2.08 16.35
CA ARG A 224 -15.17 2.13 17.81
C ARG A 224 -16.61 2.35 18.31
N ASP A 225 -17.45 3.10 17.62
CA ASP A 225 -18.90 3.18 17.89
C ASP A 225 -19.54 1.79 17.72
N GLU A 226 -19.24 1.10 16.61
CA GLU A 226 -19.78 -0.23 16.33
C GLU A 226 -19.37 -1.28 17.39
N LEU A 227 -18.21 -1.12 18.05
CA LEU A 227 -17.81 -1.99 19.15
C LEU A 227 -18.75 -1.90 20.37
N GLU A 228 -19.33 -0.73 20.67
CA GLU A 228 -20.32 -0.63 21.75
C GLU A 228 -21.60 -1.38 21.41
N ASP A 229 -22.07 -1.26 20.17
CA ASP A 229 -23.27 -1.96 19.69
C ASP A 229 -23.04 -3.47 19.64
N LEU A 230 -21.85 -3.92 19.23
CA LEU A 230 -21.49 -5.33 19.20
C LEU A 230 -21.39 -5.92 20.60
N GLN A 231 -20.84 -5.19 21.57
CA GLN A 231 -20.75 -5.64 22.96
C GLN A 231 -22.12 -5.98 23.56
N GLN A 232 -23.17 -5.23 23.20
CA GLN A 232 -24.55 -5.50 23.66
C GLN A 232 -25.19 -6.75 23.04
N GLN A 233 -24.71 -7.15 21.86
CA GLN A 233 -25.24 -8.29 21.10
C GLN A 233 -24.49 -9.59 21.40
N LEU A 234 -23.26 -9.49 21.89
CA LEU A 234 -22.42 -10.64 22.22
C LEU A 234 -22.92 -11.35 23.49
N PRO A 235 -22.76 -12.68 23.59
CA PRO A 235 -22.96 -13.39 24.85
C PRO A 235 -22.04 -12.82 25.94
N GLN A 236 -22.51 -12.86 27.19
CA GLN A 236 -21.85 -12.21 28.34
C GLN A 236 -20.34 -12.45 28.41
N GLN A 237 -19.87 -13.69 28.27
CA GLN A 237 -18.44 -14.01 28.34
C GLN A 237 -17.62 -13.35 27.21
N ALA A 238 -18.19 -13.29 26.01
CA ALA A 238 -17.54 -12.64 24.86
C ALA A 238 -17.59 -11.11 24.99
N ALA A 239 -18.68 -10.56 25.51
CA ALA A 239 -18.82 -9.13 25.80
C ALA A 239 -17.81 -8.67 26.86
N GLU A 240 -17.61 -9.44 27.95
CA GLU A 240 -16.61 -9.15 28.99
C GLU A 240 -15.17 -9.18 28.44
N LEU A 241 -14.87 -10.11 27.53
CA LEU A 241 -13.58 -10.15 26.85
C LEU A 241 -13.38 -8.95 25.92
N LEU A 242 -14.42 -8.55 25.19
CA LEU A 242 -14.35 -7.40 24.30
C LEU A 242 -14.16 -6.11 25.10
N GLU A 243 -14.92 -5.92 26.17
CA GLU A 243 -14.80 -4.78 27.08
C GLU A 243 -13.38 -4.62 27.60
N ALA A 244 -12.78 -5.69 28.13
CA ALA A 244 -11.41 -5.66 28.64
C ALA A 244 -10.37 -5.35 27.54
N ALA A 245 -10.60 -5.79 26.31
CA ALA A 245 -9.73 -5.51 25.18
C ALA A 245 -9.86 -4.04 24.73
N VAL A 246 -11.08 -3.54 24.59
CA VAL A 246 -11.38 -2.15 24.27
C VAL A 246 -10.79 -1.20 25.31
N ASP A 247 -10.93 -1.50 26.61
CA ASP A 247 -10.37 -0.71 27.71
C ASP A 247 -8.84 -0.58 27.65
N LEU A 248 -8.14 -1.57 27.10
CA LEU A 248 -6.69 -1.48 26.89
C LEU A 248 -6.35 -0.47 25.80
N VAL A 249 -7.06 -0.54 24.68
CA VAL A 249 -6.82 0.35 23.52
C VAL A 249 -7.25 1.78 23.82
N ASP A 250 -8.42 1.97 24.45
CA ASP A 250 -8.96 3.28 24.84
C ASP A 250 -8.02 4.04 25.78
N ARG A 251 -7.38 3.32 26.72
CA ARG A 251 -6.39 3.93 27.64
C ARG A 251 -5.17 4.47 26.92
N GLU A 252 -4.69 3.79 25.88
CA GLU A 252 -3.58 4.29 25.06
C GLU A 252 -4.04 5.44 24.16
N PHE A 253 -5.21 5.32 23.53
CA PHE A 253 -5.81 6.40 22.74
C PHE A 253 -5.91 7.71 23.54
N ILE A 254 -6.38 7.65 24.78
CA ILE A 254 -6.46 8.82 25.68
C ILE A 254 -5.10 9.48 25.88
N LYS A 255 -4.01 8.72 26.02
CA LYS A 255 -2.67 9.29 26.22
C LYS A 255 -2.13 9.99 24.97
N LEU A 256 -2.57 9.54 23.78
CA LEU A 256 -2.09 10.01 22.48
C LEU A 256 -2.97 11.14 21.89
N THR A 257 -4.01 11.56 22.62
CA THR A 257 -4.97 12.56 22.18
C THR A 257 -5.20 13.62 23.25
N VAL A 258 -5.76 14.76 22.84
CA VAL A 258 -6.17 15.86 23.72
C VAL A 258 -7.67 16.12 23.59
N PRO A 259 -8.38 16.52 24.66
CA PRO A 259 -9.78 16.95 24.54
C PRO A 259 -9.90 18.20 23.66
N ASP A 260 -10.76 18.16 22.65
CA ASP A 260 -11.03 19.28 21.75
C ASP A 260 -12.45 19.19 21.14
N PRO A 261 -13.55 19.40 21.90
CA PRO A 261 -14.92 19.21 21.37
C PRO A 261 -15.26 20.01 20.09
N ALA A 262 -14.44 21.00 19.72
CA ALA A 262 -14.57 21.74 18.48
C ALA A 262 -13.99 21.01 17.25
N TRP A 263 -13.04 20.07 17.42
CA TRP A 263 -12.39 19.33 16.34
C TRP A 263 -13.40 18.50 15.51
N TYR A 264 -14.48 18.10 16.16
CA TYR A 264 -15.64 17.47 15.53
C TYR A 264 -16.20 18.29 14.35
N LEU A 265 -16.27 19.62 14.48
CA LEU A 265 -16.73 20.50 13.40
C LEU A 265 -15.73 20.51 12.24
N ASP A 266 -14.44 20.44 12.54
CA ASP A 266 -13.39 20.41 11.52
C ASP A 266 -13.49 19.16 10.65
N LEU A 267 -13.77 17.98 11.24
CA LEU A 267 -14.05 16.76 10.45
C LEU A 267 -15.30 16.93 9.57
N ARG A 268 -16.39 17.48 10.13
CA ARG A 268 -17.63 17.66 9.38
C ARG A 268 -17.44 18.60 8.18
N THR A 269 -16.65 19.66 8.33
CA THR A 269 -16.38 20.60 7.23
C THR A 269 -15.57 19.96 6.09
N GLN A 270 -14.86 18.86 6.36
CA GLN A 270 -14.18 18.05 5.35
C GLN A 270 -15.13 17.09 4.62
N GLY A 271 -16.42 17.09 4.94
CA GLY A 271 -17.43 16.23 4.33
C GLY A 271 -17.40 14.78 4.84
N LEU A 272 -16.76 14.55 5.99
CA LEU A 272 -16.69 13.23 6.62
C LEU A 272 -17.99 12.88 7.33
N ASP A 273 -18.31 11.58 7.36
CA ASP A 273 -19.43 11.06 8.12
C ASP A 273 -19.08 11.07 9.61
N VAL A 274 -19.80 11.88 10.37
CA VAL A 274 -19.57 12.08 11.81
C VAL A 274 -20.90 12.10 12.57
N PRO A 275 -21.03 11.37 13.69
CA PRO A 275 -22.28 11.21 14.43
C PRO A 275 -22.70 12.51 15.12
N ASP A 276 -23.99 12.84 15.25
CA ASP A 276 -24.42 14.13 15.84
C ASP A 276 -23.67 14.47 17.15
N PRO A 277 -23.15 15.70 17.34
CA PRO A 277 -22.39 16.06 18.54
C PRO A 277 -23.09 15.74 19.87
N HIS A 278 -24.43 15.69 19.89
CA HIS A 278 -25.19 15.38 21.12
C HIS A 278 -25.22 13.88 21.44
N ASP A 279 -25.00 13.04 20.43
CA ASP A 279 -25.04 11.58 20.51
C ASP A 279 -23.64 10.95 20.36
N ALA A 280 -22.62 11.76 20.05
CA ALA A 280 -21.25 11.31 19.87
C ALA A 280 -20.62 10.85 21.19
N ALA A 281 -19.97 9.69 21.15
CA ALA A 281 -19.23 9.16 22.29
C ALA A 281 -17.94 9.96 22.57
N TRP A 282 -17.37 9.80 23.78
CA TRP A 282 -16.27 10.63 24.28
C TRP A 282 -15.00 10.60 23.43
N TRP A 283 -14.74 9.55 22.64
CA TRP A 283 -13.56 9.51 21.75
C TRP A 283 -13.69 10.50 20.60
N TRP A 284 -14.91 10.83 20.19
CA TRP A 284 -15.17 11.89 19.21
C TRP A 284 -14.90 13.30 19.73
N ASP A 285 -14.68 13.48 21.04
CA ASP A 285 -14.25 14.75 21.63
C ASP A 285 -12.73 14.86 21.76
N ARG A 286 -11.99 13.90 21.20
CA ARG A 286 -10.53 13.84 21.33
C ARG A 286 -9.82 13.91 19.99
N ARG A 287 -8.85 14.81 19.92
CA ARG A 287 -8.04 15.06 18.73
C ARG A 287 -6.63 14.51 18.91
N PRO A 288 -6.01 13.90 17.89
CA PRO A 288 -4.58 13.60 17.92
C PRO A 288 -3.74 14.88 18.05
N ASP A 289 -2.60 14.78 18.74
CA ASP A 289 -1.62 15.87 18.84
C ASP A 289 -0.19 15.31 18.68
N PRO A 290 0.49 15.56 17.53
CA PRO A 290 0.09 16.44 16.42
C PRO A 290 -0.96 15.81 15.49
N LEU A 291 -1.67 16.66 14.74
CA LEU A 291 -2.55 16.23 13.64
C LEU A 291 -1.73 15.66 12.47
N PRO A 292 -2.14 14.52 11.88
CA PRO A 292 -1.36 13.84 10.85
C PRO A 292 -1.80 14.10 9.40
N TRP A 293 -2.69 15.07 9.15
CA TRP A 293 -3.13 15.46 7.80
C TRP A 293 -2.94 16.96 7.55
#